data_AF-A0ABD6D1M6-F1
#
_entry.id   AF-A0ABD6D1M6-F1
#
_cell.length_a   1.000
_cell.length_b   1.000
_cell.length_c   1.000
_cell.angle_alpha   90.00
_cell.angle_beta   90.00
_cell.angle_gamma   90.00
#
_symmetry.space_group_name_H-M   'P 1'
#
loop_
_entity.id
_entity.type
_entity.pdbx_description
1 polymer ?
#
loop_
_entity_poly.entity_id
_entity_poly.type
_entity_poly.pdbx_seq_one_letter_code
_entity_poly.pdbx_strand_id
1 'polypeptide(L)'
;MSQEEAEYLIDLLIEHAPQHTALDRFAADAPDAVNSPGESEPLRKLKYQYAVRQVIATYFDIHDMEVTARDLQQDLMGIVSDFTLESSQSDTESDVEEDSLNDERAPAEPFFPVAETVEEHGRVEVFESKINSIKEDIGRADTITFTVWFPWHIRWEDPPNAFHIYDLVIEPANTSEWRPRLEAVARDPDAHDGQDILVEIDDGEYDIWRTTLTATSPAYAFIEFKNALQLLSAKINHAHHYLDMGPLGDRDRSSSRLTGVDARWTAIRKPFAMFWEDDRTEETVGTDYGFHGCHIYETGGLPEAEIDYSSIRDRFEQLQSFGSGTAGDNTLLHNALIEYQEGLTSTSYNRSFFNFWRVVEELTMVGREGKQEVIDRALFALGVVTSGDYDPIIGRIAEEIWTVRNDWVHDPGWDRVAEDHEVVAKRLADVLIELHITEFQGLSEREIRRIMKWGVQSETKRMEIETGLRTVSNLTSD
;
A
#
# COMPACT_ATOMS: atom_id res chain seq x y z
N MET A 1 -12.73 6.63 -22.72
CA MET A 1 -13.57 5.42 -22.84
C MET A 1 -14.57 5.65 -23.97
N SER A 2 -14.92 4.62 -24.73
CA SER A 2 -15.99 4.73 -25.73
C SER A 2 -17.37 4.62 -25.07
N GLN A 3 -18.43 5.09 -25.75
CA GLN A 3 -19.80 5.04 -25.23
C GLN A 3 -20.29 3.60 -24.98
N GLU A 4 -19.93 2.66 -25.88
CA GLU A 4 -20.27 1.23 -25.73
C GLU A 4 -19.57 0.59 -24.51
N GLU A 5 -18.31 0.98 -24.25
CA GLU A 5 -17.58 0.52 -23.06
C GLU A 5 -18.19 1.08 -21.76
N ALA A 6 -18.65 2.34 -21.78
CA ALA A 6 -19.30 2.98 -20.65
C ALA A 6 -20.63 2.27 -20.31
N GLU A 7 -21.47 2.06 -21.32
CA GLU A 7 -22.76 1.39 -21.19
C GLU A 7 -22.60 -0.05 -20.65
N TYR A 8 -21.63 -0.80 -21.19
CA TYR A 8 -21.32 -2.13 -20.70
C TYR A 8 -20.91 -2.16 -19.22
N LEU A 9 -20.10 -1.20 -18.77
CA LEU A 9 -19.69 -1.14 -17.35
C LEU A 9 -20.83 -0.76 -16.42
N ILE A 10 -21.72 0.14 -16.86
CA ILE A 10 -22.91 0.53 -16.10
C ILE A 10 -23.86 -0.67 -15.96
N ASP A 11 -24.10 -1.41 -17.05
CA ASP A 11 -24.93 -2.60 -17.02
C ASP A 11 -24.35 -3.67 -16.07
N LEU A 12 -23.03 -3.86 -16.12
CA LEU A 12 -22.32 -4.82 -15.26
C LEU A 12 -22.36 -4.43 -13.77
N LEU A 13 -22.41 -3.11 -13.47
CA LEU A 13 -22.64 -2.61 -12.11
C LEU A 13 -24.06 -2.89 -11.64
N ILE A 14 -25.07 -2.55 -12.44
CA ILE A 14 -26.48 -2.67 -12.07
C ILE A 14 -26.87 -4.16 -11.93
N GLU A 15 -26.60 -4.98 -12.94
CA GLU A 15 -27.01 -6.39 -12.99
C GLU A 15 -26.43 -7.23 -11.85
N HIS A 16 -25.21 -6.90 -11.41
CA HIS A 16 -24.49 -7.68 -10.40
C HIS A 16 -24.44 -7.02 -9.03
N ALA A 17 -25.20 -5.95 -8.83
CA ALA A 17 -25.28 -5.26 -7.54
C ALA A 17 -25.84 -6.19 -6.44
N PRO A 18 -25.36 -6.08 -5.18
CA PRO A 18 -25.84 -6.90 -4.07
C PRO A 18 -27.36 -6.80 -3.83
N GLN A 19 -27.96 -5.64 -4.14
CA GLN A 19 -29.40 -5.37 -3.94
C GLN A 19 -30.29 -6.23 -4.86
N HIS A 20 -29.86 -6.50 -6.10
CA HIS A 20 -30.56 -7.43 -7.01
C HIS A 20 -30.49 -8.89 -6.53
N THR A 21 -29.47 -9.26 -5.75
CA THR A 21 -29.32 -10.63 -5.22
C THR A 21 -30.39 -10.97 -4.18
N ALA A 22 -30.90 -9.96 -3.46
CA ALA A 22 -32.02 -10.14 -2.53
C ALA A 22 -33.34 -10.34 -3.30
N LEU A 23 -33.59 -9.54 -4.33
CA LEU A 23 -34.79 -9.62 -5.18
C LEU A 23 -34.84 -10.94 -5.98
N ASP A 24 -33.73 -11.38 -6.57
CA ASP A 24 -33.62 -12.66 -7.29
C ASP A 24 -33.89 -13.87 -6.39
N ARG A 25 -33.41 -13.84 -5.13
CA ARG A 25 -33.68 -14.91 -4.14
C ARG A 25 -35.15 -14.98 -3.76
N PHE A 26 -35.84 -13.82 -3.66
CA PHE A 26 -37.29 -13.79 -3.45
C PHE A 26 -38.08 -14.28 -4.67
N ALA A 27 -37.60 -14.03 -5.89
CA ALA A 27 -38.25 -14.51 -7.12
C ALA A 27 -38.03 -16.01 -7.38
N ALA A 28 -36.89 -16.58 -6.98
CA ALA A 28 -36.57 -18.00 -7.13
C ALA A 28 -37.36 -18.93 -6.19
N ASP A 29 -37.92 -18.41 -5.09
CA ASP A 29 -38.81 -19.14 -4.17
C ASP A 29 -40.28 -19.20 -4.66
N ALA A 30 -40.59 -18.59 -5.81
CA ALA A 30 -41.90 -18.69 -6.45
C ALA A 30 -42.09 -20.08 -7.12
N PRO A 31 -43.28 -20.70 -7.03
CA PRO A 31 -43.50 -22.11 -7.41
C PRO A 31 -43.33 -22.45 -8.91
N ASP A 32 -43.08 -21.47 -9.78
CA ASP A 32 -42.92 -21.66 -11.23
C ASP A 32 -41.55 -21.21 -11.79
N ALA A 33 -40.53 -21.01 -10.94
CA ALA A 33 -39.20 -20.60 -11.39
C ALA A 33 -38.50 -21.72 -12.21
N VAL A 34 -38.47 -21.56 -13.53
CA VAL A 34 -37.68 -22.39 -14.46
C VAL A 34 -36.19 -22.17 -14.15
N ASN A 35 -35.49 -23.27 -13.83
CA ASN A 35 -34.04 -23.32 -13.60
C ASN A 35 -33.26 -22.75 -14.80
N SER A 36 -33.02 -21.45 -14.81
CA SER A 36 -31.93 -20.86 -15.58
C SER A 36 -30.62 -21.25 -14.88
N PRO A 37 -29.55 -21.61 -15.62
CA PRO A 37 -28.25 -21.88 -15.00
C PRO A 37 -27.72 -20.55 -14.42
N GLY A 38 -28.02 -20.31 -13.15
CA GLY A 38 -27.59 -19.12 -12.44
C GLY A 38 -26.07 -19.02 -12.43
N GLU A 39 -25.57 -17.84 -12.77
CA GLU A 39 -24.17 -17.52 -12.59
C GLU A 39 -23.78 -17.67 -11.11
N SER A 40 -22.62 -18.25 -10.82
CA SER A 40 -22.21 -18.50 -9.45
C SER A 40 -22.01 -17.19 -8.68
N GLU A 41 -22.44 -17.15 -7.41
CA GLU A 41 -22.29 -16.00 -6.51
C GLU A 41 -20.84 -15.46 -6.45
N PRO A 42 -19.78 -16.30 -6.45
CA PRO A 42 -18.41 -15.82 -6.53
C PRO A 42 -18.09 -15.06 -7.83
N LEU A 43 -18.61 -15.50 -8.97
CA LEU A 43 -18.34 -14.87 -10.27
C LEU A 43 -19.10 -13.54 -10.41
N ARG A 44 -20.35 -13.48 -9.97
CA ARG A 44 -21.14 -12.23 -9.90
C ARG A 44 -20.44 -11.18 -9.03
N LYS A 45 -19.98 -11.57 -7.83
CA LYS A 45 -19.24 -10.67 -6.94
C LYS A 45 -17.95 -10.16 -7.59
N LEU A 46 -17.22 -11.03 -8.29
CA LEU A 46 -15.99 -10.65 -8.97
C LEU A 46 -16.24 -9.68 -10.13
N LYS A 47 -17.31 -9.89 -10.91
CA LYS A 47 -17.78 -8.99 -11.96
C LYS A 47 -18.16 -7.62 -11.40
N TYR A 48 -18.98 -7.57 -10.36
CA TYR A 48 -19.35 -6.32 -9.69
C TYR A 48 -18.11 -5.56 -9.20
N GLN A 49 -17.19 -6.23 -8.50
CA GLN A 49 -15.95 -5.62 -8.03
C GLN A 49 -15.05 -5.14 -9.18
N TYR A 50 -15.04 -5.85 -10.31
CA TYR A 50 -14.34 -5.41 -11.51
C TYR A 50 -14.94 -4.12 -12.06
N ALA A 51 -16.26 -4.03 -12.23
CA ALA A 51 -16.89 -2.82 -12.74
C ALA A 51 -16.71 -1.62 -11.81
N VAL A 52 -16.86 -1.79 -10.49
CA VAL A 52 -16.59 -0.72 -9.53
C VAL A 52 -15.17 -0.18 -9.69
N ARG A 53 -14.17 -1.06 -9.79
CA ARG A 53 -12.78 -0.65 -9.97
C ARG A 53 -12.55 0.10 -11.28
N GLN A 54 -13.15 -0.36 -12.37
CA GLN A 54 -13.01 0.29 -13.67
C GLN A 54 -13.68 1.66 -13.70
N VAL A 55 -14.87 1.79 -13.12
CA VAL A 55 -15.58 3.07 -13.02
C VAL A 55 -14.79 4.05 -12.16
N ILE A 56 -14.32 3.63 -10.98
CA ILE A 56 -13.49 4.48 -10.11
C ILE A 56 -12.24 4.96 -10.86
N ALA A 57 -11.48 4.04 -11.47
CA ALA A 57 -10.24 4.36 -12.17
C ALA A 57 -10.45 5.23 -13.43
N THR A 58 -11.63 5.17 -14.05
CA THR A 58 -11.90 5.92 -15.28
C THR A 58 -12.44 7.32 -14.99
N TYR A 59 -13.29 7.45 -13.98
CA TYR A 59 -14.03 8.68 -13.73
C TYR A 59 -13.44 9.52 -12.60
N PHE A 60 -12.73 8.94 -11.63
CA PHE A 60 -12.27 9.67 -10.45
C PHE A 60 -10.74 9.71 -10.37
N ASP A 61 -10.21 10.89 -10.08
CA ASP A 61 -8.84 11.04 -9.65
C ASP A 61 -8.83 11.06 -8.11
N ILE A 62 -8.72 9.87 -7.52
CA ILE A 62 -8.85 9.69 -6.07
C ILE A 62 -7.79 10.45 -5.27
N HIS A 63 -6.64 10.72 -5.87
CA HIS A 63 -5.55 11.44 -5.22
C HIS A 63 -5.78 12.95 -5.26
N ASP A 64 -6.16 13.49 -6.42
CA ASP A 64 -6.52 14.91 -6.54
C ASP A 64 -7.77 15.26 -5.71
N MET A 65 -8.65 14.29 -5.48
CA MET A 65 -9.88 14.46 -4.72
C MET A 65 -9.75 14.13 -3.23
N GLU A 66 -8.61 13.58 -2.78
CA GLU A 66 -8.34 13.20 -1.38
C GLU A 66 -9.41 12.28 -0.76
N VAL A 67 -9.89 11.30 -1.53
CA VAL A 67 -10.90 10.32 -1.13
C VAL A 67 -10.46 8.89 -1.44
N THR A 68 -11.07 7.91 -0.79
CA THR A 68 -10.76 6.49 -1.05
C THR A 68 -11.74 5.88 -2.05
N ALA A 69 -11.30 4.80 -2.71
CA ALA A 69 -12.20 3.99 -3.53
C ALA A 69 -13.38 3.42 -2.73
N ARG A 70 -13.23 3.26 -1.41
CA ARG A 70 -14.32 2.81 -0.52
C ARG A 70 -15.36 3.91 -0.32
N ASP A 71 -14.93 5.16 -0.16
CA ASP A 71 -15.83 6.32 -0.03
C ASP A 71 -16.70 6.41 -1.27
N LEU A 72 -16.07 6.37 -2.46
CA LEU A 72 -16.75 6.37 -3.75
C LEU A 72 -17.64 5.15 -3.99
N GLN A 73 -17.31 3.98 -3.43
CA GLN A 73 -18.11 2.78 -3.60
C GLN A 73 -19.51 2.95 -2.97
N GLN A 74 -19.63 3.70 -1.88
CA GLN A 74 -20.93 3.97 -1.26
C GLN A 74 -21.78 4.88 -2.15
N ASP A 75 -21.18 5.91 -2.75
CA ASP A 75 -21.87 6.82 -3.66
C ASP A 75 -22.29 6.12 -4.96
N LEU A 76 -21.41 5.27 -5.52
CA LEU A 76 -21.74 4.42 -6.67
C LEU A 76 -22.89 3.45 -6.37
N MET A 77 -22.97 2.91 -5.16
CA MET A 77 -24.11 2.12 -4.73
C MET A 77 -25.40 2.95 -4.71
N GLY A 78 -25.33 4.23 -4.30
CA GLY A 78 -26.45 5.18 -4.38
C GLY A 78 -26.93 5.39 -5.81
N ILE A 79 -26.00 5.59 -6.76
CA ILE A 79 -26.32 5.69 -8.20
C ILE A 79 -27.06 4.43 -8.66
N VAL A 80 -26.51 3.25 -8.36
CA VAL A 80 -27.13 1.97 -8.74
C VAL A 80 -28.55 1.86 -8.17
N SER A 81 -28.74 2.20 -6.89
CA SER A 81 -30.07 2.20 -6.27
C SER A 81 -31.06 3.10 -7.01
N ASP A 82 -30.68 4.32 -7.40
CA ASP A 82 -31.55 5.20 -8.16
C ASP A 82 -31.95 4.59 -9.52
N PHE A 83 -31.01 3.99 -10.25
CA PHE A 83 -31.31 3.31 -11.52
C PHE A 83 -32.29 2.14 -11.35
N THR A 84 -32.20 1.39 -10.24
CA THR A 84 -33.14 0.30 -9.94
C THR A 84 -34.55 0.79 -9.56
N LEU A 85 -34.63 1.95 -8.92
CA LEU A 85 -35.90 2.59 -8.56
C LEU A 85 -36.59 3.15 -9.80
N GLU A 86 -35.85 3.81 -10.69
CA GLU A 86 -36.36 4.34 -11.97
C GLU A 86 -36.90 3.22 -12.87
N SER A 87 -36.22 2.08 -12.99
CA SER A 87 -36.72 0.94 -13.77
C SER A 87 -38.02 0.37 -13.21
N SER A 88 -38.18 0.35 -11.88
CA SER A 88 -39.37 -0.21 -11.22
C SER A 88 -40.61 0.67 -11.39
N GLN A 89 -40.44 1.98 -11.60
CA GLN A 89 -41.53 2.93 -11.82
C GLN A 89 -42.05 2.90 -13.26
N SER A 90 -41.18 2.61 -14.24
CA SER A 90 -41.57 2.53 -15.67
C SER A 90 -42.49 1.35 -16.01
N ASP A 91 -42.43 0.25 -15.25
CA ASP A 91 -43.20 -0.97 -15.54
C ASP A 91 -44.61 -0.99 -14.91
N THR A 92 -45.06 0.07 -14.22
CA THR A 92 -46.36 0.09 -13.53
C THR A 92 -47.47 0.88 -14.25
N GLU A 93 -47.25 1.35 -15.48
CA GLU A 93 -48.26 2.10 -16.26
C GLU A 93 -49.19 1.25 -17.15
N SER A 94 -49.28 -0.08 -16.97
CA SER A 94 -50.25 -0.90 -17.71
C SER A 94 -51.34 -1.52 -16.82
N ASP A 95 -52.54 -0.96 -16.95
CA ASP A 95 -53.86 -1.59 -16.76
C ASP A 95 -54.10 -2.41 -15.48
N VAL A 96 -54.23 -1.72 -14.33
CA VAL A 96 -54.94 -2.29 -13.18
C VAL A 96 -56.12 -1.39 -12.84
N GLU A 97 -57.32 -1.90 -13.17
CA GLU A 97 -58.61 -1.31 -12.79
C GLU A 97 -58.64 -1.04 -11.27
N GLU A 98 -59.13 0.16 -10.94
CA GLU A 98 -59.40 0.64 -9.58
C GLU A 98 -60.19 -0.40 -8.76
N ASP A 99 -59.53 -1.08 -7.82
CA ASP A 99 -60.20 -1.43 -6.57
C ASP A 99 -59.20 -1.59 -5.41
N SER A 100 -59.22 -0.57 -4.54
CA SER A 100 -58.97 -0.65 -3.10
C SER A 100 -57.67 -1.32 -2.61
N LEU A 101 -56.66 -0.49 -2.28
CA LEU A 101 -56.25 -0.20 -0.89
C LEU A 101 -55.12 0.85 -0.90
N ASN A 102 -55.37 2.00 -0.27
CA ASN A 102 -54.37 3.03 0.04
C ASN A 102 -53.17 2.44 0.80
N ASP A 103 -52.09 2.15 0.09
CA ASP A 103 -50.75 2.15 0.68
C ASP A 103 -50.02 3.35 0.05
N GLU A 104 -50.22 4.53 0.63
CA GLU A 104 -49.42 5.73 0.35
C GLU A 104 -47.99 5.48 0.87
N ARG A 105 -47.25 4.59 0.21
CA ARG A 105 -45.80 4.64 0.29
C ARG A 105 -45.37 5.85 -0.50
N ALA A 106 -45.00 6.92 0.19
CA ALA A 106 -44.30 8.04 -0.41
C ALA A 106 -43.18 7.49 -1.32
N PRO A 107 -42.99 8.03 -2.53
CA PRO A 107 -41.90 7.61 -3.39
C PRO A 107 -40.60 7.76 -2.59
N ALA A 108 -39.79 6.70 -2.58
CA ALA A 108 -38.47 6.78 -1.97
C ALA A 108 -37.72 7.94 -2.63
N GLU A 109 -37.23 8.88 -1.81
CA GLU A 109 -36.47 10.01 -2.32
C GLU A 109 -35.22 9.47 -3.03
N PRO A 110 -34.90 9.98 -4.24
CA PRO A 110 -33.69 9.58 -4.94
C PRO A 110 -32.46 9.95 -4.10
N PHE A 111 -31.43 9.12 -4.15
CA PHE A 111 -30.19 9.35 -3.44
C PHE A 111 -29.50 10.62 -3.96
N PHE A 112 -29.48 10.84 -5.28
CA PHE A 112 -29.00 12.06 -5.90
C PHE A 112 -30.12 12.87 -6.55
N PRO A 113 -30.25 14.18 -6.27
CA PRO A 113 -31.28 15.04 -6.86
C PRO A 113 -30.86 15.52 -8.27
N VAL A 114 -30.67 14.57 -9.18
CA VAL A 114 -30.31 14.84 -10.58
C VAL A 114 -31.58 14.98 -11.42
N ALA A 115 -31.68 16.08 -12.19
CA ALA A 115 -32.88 16.42 -12.94
C ALA A 115 -33.02 15.63 -14.25
N GLU A 116 -31.90 15.14 -14.81
CA GLU A 116 -31.91 14.34 -16.03
C GLU A 116 -32.51 12.94 -15.78
N THR A 117 -33.44 12.53 -16.63
CA THR A 117 -34.06 11.19 -16.57
C THR A 117 -33.48 10.27 -17.66
N VAL A 118 -33.46 8.96 -17.39
CA VAL A 118 -32.93 7.97 -18.35
C VAL A 118 -33.71 7.95 -19.66
N GLU A 119 -35.01 8.25 -19.60
CA GLU A 119 -35.87 8.32 -20.80
C GLU A 119 -35.52 9.51 -21.71
N GLU A 120 -35.07 10.62 -21.15
CA GLU A 120 -34.79 11.86 -21.89
C GLU A 120 -33.34 11.92 -22.40
N HIS A 121 -32.38 11.49 -21.59
CA HIS A 121 -30.94 11.68 -21.84
C HIS A 121 -30.18 10.37 -22.07
N GLY A 122 -30.83 9.22 -21.87
CA GLY A 122 -30.18 7.91 -21.94
C GLY A 122 -29.32 7.60 -20.71
N ARG A 123 -29.04 6.31 -20.54
CA ARG A 123 -28.42 5.76 -19.32
C ARG A 123 -27.02 6.31 -19.04
N VAL A 124 -26.19 6.45 -20.07
CA VAL A 124 -24.80 6.92 -19.93
C VAL A 124 -24.76 8.38 -19.47
N GLU A 125 -25.58 9.25 -20.07
CA GLU A 125 -25.58 10.69 -19.76
C GLU A 125 -26.08 10.95 -18.33
N VAL A 126 -27.14 10.26 -17.90
CA VAL A 126 -27.65 10.34 -16.51
C VAL A 126 -26.62 9.80 -15.52
N PHE A 127 -25.95 8.69 -15.85
CA PHE A 127 -24.90 8.14 -15.01
C PHE A 127 -23.73 9.13 -14.86
N GLU A 128 -23.28 9.73 -15.96
CA GLU A 128 -22.23 10.75 -15.94
C GLU A 128 -22.65 12.00 -15.15
N SER A 129 -23.92 12.43 -15.25
CA SER A 129 -24.46 13.54 -14.45
C SER A 129 -24.41 13.25 -12.94
N LYS A 130 -24.86 12.06 -12.52
CA LYS A 130 -24.77 11.60 -11.12
C LYS A 130 -23.31 11.50 -10.65
N ILE A 131 -22.40 11.01 -11.48
CA ILE A 131 -20.95 10.99 -11.20
C ILE A 131 -20.39 12.41 -11.03
N ASN A 132 -20.79 13.36 -11.88
CA ASN A 132 -20.36 14.74 -11.78
C ASN A 132 -20.92 15.41 -10.52
N SER A 133 -22.14 15.08 -10.09
CA SER A 133 -22.68 15.51 -8.79
C SER A 133 -21.79 15.05 -7.64
N ILE A 134 -21.37 13.78 -7.61
CA ILE A 134 -20.44 13.27 -6.58
C ILE A 134 -19.14 14.06 -6.59
N LYS A 135 -18.58 14.35 -7.78
CA LYS A 135 -17.34 15.14 -7.89
C LYS A 135 -17.51 16.56 -7.39
N GLU A 136 -18.64 17.20 -7.68
CA GLU A 136 -18.94 18.54 -7.18
C GLU A 136 -19.11 18.56 -5.68
N ASP A 137 -19.79 17.55 -5.11
CA ASP A 137 -19.99 17.44 -3.67
C ASP A 137 -18.66 17.22 -2.95
N ILE A 138 -17.79 16.33 -3.46
CA ILE A 138 -16.43 16.14 -2.95
C ILE A 138 -15.60 17.42 -3.11
N GLY A 139 -15.67 18.08 -4.27
CA GLY A 139 -14.95 19.33 -4.53
C GLY A 139 -15.42 20.52 -3.69
N ARG A 140 -16.60 20.44 -3.08
CA ARG A 140 -17.15 21.44 -2.14
C ARG A 140 -16.94 21.06 -0.68
N ALA A 141 -16.57 19.82 -0.38
CA ALA A 141 -16.35 19.37 0.98
C ALA A 141 -15.13 20.10 1.58
N ASP A 142 -15.30 20.62 2.79
CA ASP A 142 -14.20 21.26 3.51
C ASP A 142 -13.10 20.24 3.81
N THR A 143 -11.85 20.62 3.57
CA THR A 143 -10.71 19.80 3.97
C THR A 143 -10.54 19.86 5.49
N ILE A 144 -10.25 18.71 6.08
CA ILE A 144 -10.14 18.54 7.53
C ILE A 144 -8.68 18.24 7.86
N THR A 145 -8.16 18.89 8.90
CA THR A 145 -6.81 18.61 9.40
C THR A 145 -6.87 17.56 10.49
N PHE A 146 -6.20 16.45 10.28
CA PHE A 146 -6.06 15.37 11.26
C PHE A 146 -4.69 15.47 11.92
N THR A 147 -4.66 15.48 13.25
CA THR A 147 -3.44 15.20 14.00
C THR A 147 -3.48 13.74 14.44
N VAL A 148 -2.52 12.96 13.99
CA VAL A 148 -2.43 11.52 14.27
C VAL A 148 -1.25 11.26 15.20
N TRP A 149 -1.50 10.58 16.30
CA TRP A 149 -0.50 10.08 17.23
C TRP A 149 -0.41 8.57 17.16
N PHE A 150 0.80 8.04 17.31
CA PHE A 150 1.02 6.61 17.22
C PHE A 150 2.23 6.15 18.06
N PRO A 151 2.11 5.04 18.79
CA PRO A 151 3.24 4.32 19.37
C PRO A 151 3.97 3.52 18.30
N TRP A 152 5.21 3.91 18.01
CA TRP A 152 6.02 3.18 17.03
C TRP A 152 6.78 2.05 17.72
N HIS A 153 6.94 0.88 17.07
CA HIS A 153 7.74 -0.24 17.59
C HIS A 153 9.25 0.00 17.48
N ILE A 154 9.70 1.20 17.85
CA ILE A 154 11.09 1.60 17.95
C ILE A 154 11.23 2.31 19.27
N ARG A 155 12.23 1.92 20.05
CA ARG A 155 12.73 2.72 21.16
C ARG A 155 13.98 3.46 20.69
N TRP A 156 13.94 4.78 20.76
CA TRP A 156 15.05 5.61 20.32
C TRP A 156 15.97 5.95 21.48
N GLU A 157 17.27 5.70 21.34
CA GLU A 157 18.27 6.21 22.28
C GLU A 157 18.52 7.72 22.05
N ASP A 158 18.68 8.09 20.78
CA ASP A 158 18.79 9.47 20.29
C ASP A 158 17.89 9.61 19.05
N PRO A 159 16.63 10.04 19.20
CA PRO A 159 15.71 10.17 18.06
C PRO A 159 16.07 11.39 17.20
N PRO A 160 15.81 11.35 15.88
CA PRO A 160 15.82 12.58 15.10
C PRO A 160 14.68 13.51 15.53
N ASN A 161 14.86 14.81 15.30
CA ASN A 161 13.82 15.81 15.59
C ASN A 161 12.56 15.60 14.75
N ALA A 162 12.72 15.16 13.51
CA ALA A 162 11.63 14.89 12.58
C ALA A 162 12.09 13.95 11.47
N PHE A 163 11.15 13.17 10.95
CA PHE A 163 11.26 12.47 9.69
C PHE A 163 10.40 13.16 8.63
N HIS A 164 10.94 13.26 7.42
CA HIS A 164 10.21 13.75 6.26
C HIS A 164 9.99 12.60 5.28
N ILE A 165 8.72 12.31 4.99
CA ILE A 165 8.34 11.28 4.03
C ILE A 165 7.02 11.68 3.35
N TYR A 166 7.00 11.60 2.03
CA TYR A 166 6.00 12.27 1.18
C TYR A 166 5.87 13.74 1.60
N ASP A 167 4.64 14.19 1.86
CA ASP A 167 4.36 15.53 2.36
C ASP A 167 4.16 15.54 3.89
N LEU A 168 4.48 14.43 4.57
CA LEU A 168 4.30 14.29 6.01
C LEU A 168 5.58 14.64 6.76
N VAL A 169 5.39 15.28 7.91
CA VAL A 169 6.40 15.52 8.93
C VAL A 169 6.03 14.70 10.16
N ILE A 170 6.86 13.71 10.47
CA ILE A 170 6.67 12.80 11.60
C ILE A 170 7.63 13.22 12.71
N GLU A 171 7.11 13.64 13.86
CA GLU A 171 7.89 14.21 14.97
C GLU A 171 7.67 13.45 16.27
N PRO A 172 8.66 13.39 17.18
CA PRO A 172 8.45 12.91 18.54
C PRO A 172 7.39 13.75 19.26
N ALA A 173 6.50 13.10 20.00
CA ALA A 173 5.45 13.77 20.77
C ALA A 173 5.75 13.70 22.27
N ASN A 174 5.69 14.85 22.94
CA ASN A 174 5.89 14.92 24.39
C ASN A 174 4.72 14.26 25.15
N THR A 175 4.99 13.56 26.25
CA THR A 175 3.94 12.96 27.12
C THR A 175 2.88 13.97 27.57
N SER A 176 3.28 15.22 27.83
CA SER A 176 2.35 16.30 28.20
C SER A 176 1.39 16.69 27.08
N GLU A 177 1.70 16.37 25.82
CA GLU A 177 0.88 16.68 24.66
C GLU A 177 -0.09 15.54 24.36
N TRP A 178 0.42 14.31 24.22
CA TRP A 178 -0.39 13.21 23.70
C TRP A 178 -1.23 12.52 24.78
N ARG A 179 -0.74 12.43 26.03
CA ARG A 179 -1.39 11.63 27.08
C ARG A 179 -2.76 12.17 27.49
N PRO A 180 -2.95 13.50 27.73
CA PRO A 180 -4.26 14.03 28.07
C PRO A 180 -5.31 13.80 26.98
N ARG A 181 -4.87 13.73 25.72
CA ARG A 181 -5.72 13.49 24.56
C ARG A 181 -6.16 12.04 24.48
N LEU A 182 -5.21 11.10 24.60
CA LEU A 182 -5.55 9.68 24.65
C LEU A 182 -6.40 9.34 25.89
N GLU A 183 -6.17 9.98 27.03
CA GLU A 183 -7.04 9.87 28.21
C GLU A 183 -8.45 10.47 27.99
N ALA A 184 -8.61 11.43 27.06
CA ALA A 184 -9.92 11.91 26.65
C ALA A 184 -10.62 10.90 25.74
N VAL A 185 -9.91 10.37 24.74
CA VAL A 185 -10.39 9.28 23.86
C VAL A 185 -10.80 8.06 24.69
N ALA A 186 -9.99 7.63 25.66
CA ALA A 186 -10.29 6.48 26.51
C ALA A 186 -11.51 6.68 27.44
N ARG A 187 -11.94 7.93 27.65
CA ARG A 187 -13.16 8.26 28.41
C ARG A 187 -14.40 8.35 27.53
N ASP A 188 -14.24 8.43 26.21
CA ASP A 188 -15.35 8.46 25.27
C ASP A 188 -15.99 7.06 25.19
N PRO A 189 -17.29 6.91 25.46
CA PRO A 189 -18.00 5.63 25.34
C PRO A 189 -17.96 5.01 23.94
N ASP A 190 -17.80 5.83 22.90
CA ASP A 190 -17.84 5.41 21.50
C ASP A 190 -16.45 5.07 20.96
N ALA A 191 -15.38 5.60 21.58
CA ALA A 191 -14.00 5.28 21.25
C ALA A 191 -13.52 4.01 21.96
N HIS A 192 -14.03 2.88 21.46
CA HIS A 192 -13.58 1.54 21.84
C HIS A 192 -12.07 1.43 21.57
N ASP A 193 -11.33 0.76 22.47
CA ASP A 193 -9.88 0.50 22.43
C ASP A 193 -8.96 1.59 23.05
N GLY A 194 -9.44 2.80 23.33
CA GLY A 194 -8.58 3.88 23.87
C GLY A 194 -7.88 3.52 25.19
N GLN A 195 -8.59 2.80 26.07
CA GLN A 195 -8.04 2.32 27.34
C GLN A 195 -6.99 1.21 27.16
N ASP A 196 -7.15 0.35 26.17
CA ASP A 196 -6.21 -0.74 25.87
C ASP A 196 -4.91 -0.18 25.30
N ILE A 197 -4.99 0.86 24.45
CA ILE A 197 -3.83 1.59 23.95
C ILE A 197 -3.03 2.22 25.09
N LEU A 198 -3.71 2.86 26.06
CA LEU A 198 -3.03 3.45 27.23
C LEU A 198 -2.24 2.40 28.01
N VAL A 199 -2.86 1.24 28.27
CA VAL A 199 -2.22 0.15 29.02
C VAL A 199 -1.01 -0.37 28.27
N GLU A 200 -1.13 -0.63 26.96
CA GLU A 200 -0.01 -1.15 26.16
C GLU A 200 1.13 -0.13 26.04
N ILE A 201 0.83 1.18 25.91
CA ILE A 201 1.87 2.24 25.92
C ILE A 201 2.61 2.28 27.25
N ASP A 202 1.87 2.26 28.37
CA ASP A 202 2.45 2.33 29.72
C ASP A 202 3.26 1.06 30.05
N ASP A 203 2.78 -0.12 29.65
CA ASP A 203 3.46 -1.41 29.88
C ASP A 203 4.69 -1.58 28.97
N GLY A 204 4.63 -1.07 27.74
CA GLY A 204 5.69 -1.20 26.74
C GLY A 204 6.75 -0.12 26.74
N GLU A 205 6.53 0.99 27.48
CA GLU A 205 7.38 2.18 27.46
C GLU A 205 7.62 2.68 26.02
N TYR A 206 6.54 2.84 25.27
CA TYR A 206 6.58 3.25 23.86
C TYR A 206 6.91 4.74 23.69
N ASP A 207 7.79 5.05 22.73
CA ASP A 207 7.96 6.40 22.21
C ASP A 207 6.77 6.75 21.31
N ILE A 208 6.10 7.86 21.62
CA ILE A 208 4.95 8.33 20.83
C ILE A 208 5.42 9.36 19.82
N TRP A 209 4.98 9.17 18.58
CA TRP A 209 5.21 10.06 17.48
C TRP A 209 3.91 10.67 17.00
N ARG A 210 3.99 11.79 16.28
CA ARG A 210 2.84 12.46 15.71
C ARG A 210 3.11 12.93 14.29
N THR A 211 2.04 13.08 13.52
CA THR A 211 2.03 13.77 12.23
C THR A 211 0.73 14.54 12.07
N THR A 212 0.73 15.50 11.16
CA THR A 212 -0.45 16.25 10.76
C THR A 212 -0.66 16.10 9.26
N LEU A 213 -1.90 15.87 8.85
CA LEU A 213 -2.27 15.77 7.45
C LEU A 213 -3.65 16.33 7.21
N THR A 214 -3.87 16.85 6.01
CA THR A 214 -5.14 17.45 5.59
C THR A 214 -5.75 16.55 4.53
N ALA A 215 -7.04 16.25 4.65
CA ALA A 215 -7.78 15.46 3.67
C ALA A 215 -9.28 15.76 3.72
N THR A 216 -9.99 15.50 2.64
CA THR A 216 -11.46 15.53 2.59
C THR A 216 -12.10 14.38 3.38
N SER A 217 -11.44 13.22 3.44
CA SER A 217 -11.92 12.01 4.12
C SER A 217 -10.93 11.49 5.17
N PRO A 218 -11.37 11.13 6.39
CA PRO A 218 -10.52 10.46 7.38
C PRO A 218 -9.92 9.15 6.86
N ALA A 219 -10.67 8.41 6.03
CA ALA A 219 -10.19 7.15 5.46
C ALA A 219 -9.00 7.37 4.52
N TYR A 220 -9.05 8.43 3.70
CA TYR A 220 -7.94 8.80 2.83
C TYR A 220 -6.71 9.22 3.65
N ALA A 221 -6.94 10.10 4.63
CA ALA A 221 -5.90 10.55 5.55
C ALA A 221 -5.14 9.35 6.16
N PHE A 222 -5.87 8.39 6.72
CA PHE A 222 -5.24 7.25 7.39
C PHE A 222 -4.58 6.26 6.43
N ILE A 223 -5.00 6.19 5.17
CA ILE A 223 -4.30 5.41 4.14
C ILE A 223 -2.97 6.07 3.81
N GLU A 224 -2.95 7.38 3.57
CA GLU A 224 -1.73 8.14 3.28
C GLU A 224 -0.74 8.06 4.44
N PHE A 225 -1.22 8.25 5.67
CA PHE A 225 -0.43 8.04 6.88
C PHE A 225 0.19 6.62 6.94
N LYS A 226 -0.60 5.57 6.68
CA LYS A 226 -0.11 4.19 6.70
C LYS A 226 0.94 3.92 5.62
N ASN A 227 0.72 4.42 4.41
CA ASN A 227 1.65 4.27 3.29
C ASN A 227 2.99 4.96 3.61
N ALA A 228 2.92 6.20 4.08
CA ALA A 228 4.08 6.98 4.51
C ALA A 228 4.88 6.26 5.61
N LEU A 229 4.20 5.79 6.65
CA LEU A 229 4.84 5.12 7.78
C LEU A 229 5.42 3.75 7.40
N GLN A 230 4.76 3.02 6.50
CA GLN A 230 5.28 1.74 5.99
C GLN A 230 6.58 1.95 5.21
N LEU A 231 6.62 2.95 4.33
CA LEU A 231 7.82 3.29 3.57
C LEU A 231 8.93 3.85 4.48
N LEU A 232 8.59 4.70 5.44
CA LEU A 232 9.55 5.22 6.41
C LEU A 232 10.15 4.08 7.26
N SER A 233 9.33 3.15 7.74
CA SER A 233 9.79 1.96 8.46
C SER A 233 10.72 1.12 7.59
N ALA A 234 10.40 0.95 6.30
CA ALA A 234 11.26 0.25 5.35
C ALA A 234 12.62 0.96 5.15
N LYS A 235 12.62 2.30 5.07
CA LYS A 235 13.86 3.10 4.99
C LYS A 235 14.74 2.90 6.23
N ILE A 236 14.15 3.01 7.43
CA ILE A 236 14.90 2.84 8.69
C ILE A 236 15.41 1.40 8.80
N ASN A 237 14.58 0.40 8.50
CA ASN A 237 14.99 -1.00 8.52
C ASN A 237 16.09 -1.30 7.49
N HIS A 238 16.03 -0.72 6.29
CA HIS A 238 17.12 -0.81 5.34
C HIS A 238 18.39 -0.18 5.92
N ALA A 239 18.31 1.05 6.46
CA ALA A 239 19.47 1.72 7.05
C ALA A 239 20.10 0.94 8.22
N HIS A 240 19.26 0.36 9.08
CA HIS A 240 19.66 -0.38 10.28
C HIS A 240 20.17 -1.80 9.99
N HIS A 241 19.49 -2.54 9.11
CA HIS A 241 19.79 -3.95 8.79
C HIS A 241 20.60 -4.12 7.50
N TYR A 242 21.04 -3.04 6.85
CA TYR A 242 21.92 -3.14 5.70
C TYR A 242 23.22 -3.82 6.11
N LEU A 243 23.57 -4.89 5.40
CA LEU A 243 24.76 -5.65 5.71
C LEU A 243 26.02 -4.83 5.41
N ASP A 244 26.96 -4.79 6.34
CA ASP A 244 28.27 -4.19 6.07
C ASP A 244 28.96 -4.97 4.94
N MET A 245 28.90 -4.39 3.74
CA MET A 245 29.48 -4.91 2.52
C MET A 245 30.98 -4.59 2.40
N GLY A 246 31.61 -4.10 3.48
CA GLY A 246 33.01 -3.69 3.52
C GLY A 246 34.02 -4.78 3.12
N PRO A 247 35.28 -4.37 2.85
CA PRO A 247 36.33 -5.23 2.34
C PRO A 247 36.48 -6.53 3.14
N LEU A 248 36.77 -7.65 2.46
CA LEU A 248 36.99 -8.94 3.11
C LEU A 248 38.04 -8.89 4.23
N GLY A 249 38.99 -7.95 4.13
CA GLY A 249 40.06 -7.73 5.11
C GLY A 249 39.65 -6.99 6.39
N ASP A 250 38.58 -6.18 6.34
CA ASP A 250 38.07 -5.42 7.49
C ASP A 250 36.99 -6.20 8.26
N ARG A 251 36.47 -7.26 7.65
CA ARG A 251 35.64 -8.26 8.33
C ARG A 251 36.54 -9.17 9.16
N ASP A 252 36.61 -8.91 10.46
CA ASP A 252 37.41 -9.65 11.46
C ASP A 252 37.20 -11.20 11.47
N ARG A 253 36.25 -11.75 10.69
CA ARG A 253 35.93 -13.19 10.55
C ARG A 253 35.34 -13.52 9.17
N SER A 254 36.17 -13.89 8.20
CA SER A 254 35.72 -14.44 6.92
C SER A 254 35.25 -15.91 7.04
N SER A 255 34.24 -16.26 6.24
CA SER A 255 33.70 -17.59 5.86
C SER A 255 32.74 -18.38 6.79
N SER A 256 32.49 -18.04 8.06
CA SER A 256 31.63 -18.86 8.95
C SER A 256 30.44 -18.14 9.62
N ARG A 257 30.00 -17.00 9.09
CA ARG A 257 28.91 -16.18 9.67
C ARG A 257 27.79 -15.85 8.67
N LEU A 258 27.52 -16.74 7.71
CA LEU A 258 26.21 -16.72 7.04
C LEU A 258 25.07 -16.93 8.07
N THR A 259 25.37 -17.62 9.18
CA THR A 259 24.47 -17.94 10.30
C THR A 259 24.70 -17.06 11.54
N GLY A 260 25.38 -15.92 11.39
CA GLY A 260 25.78 -15.07 12.53
C GLY A 260 24.66 -14.18 13.10
N VAL A 261 23.41 -14.41 12.70
CA VAL A 261 22.24 -13.62 13.07
C VAL A 261 21.24 -14.55 13.77
N ASP A 262 21.65 -15.13 14.91
CA ASP A 262 20.79 -16.02 15.74
C ASP A 262 19.53 -15.28 16.28
N ALA A 263 19.47 -13.96 16.15
CA ALA A 263 18.26 -13.17 16.32
C ALA A 263 17.70 -12.86 14.94
N ARG A 264 16.71 -13.63 14.48
CA ARG A 264 15.87 -13.27 13.32
C ARG A 264 15.62 -11.77 13.29
N TRP A 265 15.71 -11.11 12.13
CA TRP A 265 15.69 -9.65 12.04
C TRP A 265 14.50 -9.08 12.82
N THR A 266 14.78 -8.48 13.99
CA THR A 266 13.80 -7.77 14.79
C THR A 266 13.54 -6.46 14.06
N ALA A 267 12.62 -6.53 13.10
CA ALA A 267 12.34 -5.45 12.18
C ALA A 267 11.32 -4.49 12.79
N ILE A 268 11.53 -3.21 12.52
CA ILE A 268 10.56 -2.15 12.86
C ILE A 268 9.23 -2.50 12.19
N ARG A 269 8.17 -2.70 12.98
CA ARG A 269 6.83 -3.00 12.49
C ARG A 269 5.98 -1.74 12.35
N LYS A 270 4.85 -1.87 11.65
CA LYS A 270 3.77 -0.88 11.68
C LYS A 270 3.35 -0.65 13.13
N PRO A 271 2.99 0.57 13.54
CA PRO A 271 2.59 0.84 14.92
C PRO A 271 1.43 -0.07 15.32
N PHE A 272 1.39 -0.51 16.58
CA PHE A 272 0.35 -1.40 17.06
C PHE A 272 -1.02 -0.71 17.12
N ALA A 273 -1.03 0.62 17.27
CA ALA A 273 -2.23 1.43 17.31
C ALA A 273 -2.00 2.84 16.73
N MET A 274 -3.08 3.58 16.57
CA MET A 274 -3.06 5.03 16.40
C MET A 274 -4.27 5.65 17.09
N PHE A 275 -4.16 6.93 17.42
CA PHE A 275 -5.29 7.77 17.81
C PHE A 275 -5.17 9.13 17.14
N TRP A 276 -6.29 9.82 16.96
CA TRP A 276 -6.32 11.07 16.22
C TRP A 276 -7.35 12.04 16.79
N GLU A 277 -7.17 13.31 16.43
CA GLU A 277 -8.09 14.42 16.63
C GLU A 277 -8.26 15.12 15.27
N ASP A 278 -9.48 15.53 14.95
CA ASP A 278 -9.73 16.45 13.84
C ASP A 278 -9.80 17.91 14.33
N ASP A 279 -9.60 18.86 13.42
CA ASP A 279 -9.66 20.30 13.71
C ASP A 279 -11.09 20.87 13.72
N ARG A 280 -12.11 20.02 13.57
CA ARG A 280 -13.52 20.44 13.64
C ARG A 280 -13.90 20.72 15.08
N THR A 281 -14.91 21.57 15.27
CA THR A 281 -15.41 21.95 16.60
C THR A 281 -16.82 21.42 16.84
N GLU A 282 -17.21 21.27 18.12
CA GLU A 282 -18.58 20.87 18.54
C GLU A 282 -19.69 21.68 17.87
N GLU A 283 -19.43 22.91 17.43
CA GLU A 283 -20.41 23.78 16.77
C GLU A 283 -20.63 23.45 15.28
N THR A 284 -19.76 22.63 14.67
CA THR A 284 -19.72 22.39 13.21
C THR A 284 -20.13 20.98 12.77
N VAL A 285 -20.44 20.06 13.70
CA VAL A 285 -20.69 18.64 13.38
C VAL A 285 -22.04 18.20 13.96
N GLY A 286 -22.88 17.56 13.13
CA GLY A 286 -24.06 16.83 13.60
C GLY A 286 -23.65 15.70 14.55
N THR A 287 -24.54 15.30 15.45
CA THR A 287 -24.33 14.51 16.67
C THR A 287 -23.63 13.14 16.57
N ASP A 288 -23.15 12.70 15.41
CA ASP A 288 -22.97 11.26 15.15
C ASP A 288 -21.51 10.79 14.93
N TYR A 289 -20.51 11.68 14.90
CA TYR A 289 -19.09 11.27 14.83
C TYR A 289 -18.21 12.18 15.71
N GLY A 290 -17.61 11.61 16.76
CA GLY A 290 -16.73 12.35 17.69
C GLY A 290 -15.50 12.97 17.00
N PHE A 291 -15.00 14.06 17.58
CA PHE A 291 -13.82 14.85 17.16
C PHE A 291 -12.49 14.10 17.21
N HIS A 292 -12.51 12.85 17.65
CA HIS A 292 -11.35 12.04 17.92
C HIS A 292 -11.69 10.56 17.78
N GLY A 293 -10.67 9.73 17.62
CA GLY A 293 -10.85 8.29 17.61
C GLY A 293 -9.55 7.54 17.78
N CYS A 294 -9.65 6.22 17.85
CA CYS A 294 -8.51 5.33 17.95
C CYS A 294 -8.72 4.04 17.17
N HIS A 295 -7.62 3.36 16.89
CA HIS A 295 -7.63 2.09 16.19
C HIS A 295 -6.41 1.24 16.59
N ILE A 296 -6.66 0.00 16.98
CA ILE A 296 -5.61 -1.01 17.21
C ILE A 296 -5.46 -1.89 15.96
N TYR A 297 -4.23 -1.99 15.48
CA TYR A 297 -3.82 -2.86 14.36
C TYR A 297 -3.42 -4.24 14.83
N GLU A 298 -2.65 -4.31 15.92
CA GLU A 298 -2.10 -5.53 16.50
C GLU A 298 -1.97 -5.31 18.02
N THR A 299 -2.21 -6.33 18.83
CA THR A 299 -2.04 -6.26 20.30
C THR A 299 -0.91 -7.19 20.73
N GLY A 300 -0.15 -6.81 21.76
CA GLY A 300 0.75 -7.73 22.46
C GLY A 300 2.16 -7.77 21.90
N GLY A 301 2.81 -6.61 21.83
CA GLY A 301 4.22 -6.47 21.48
C GLY A 301 4.91 -5.46 22.39
N LEU A 302 6.18 -5.68 22.72
CA LEU A 302 7.04 -4.60 23.23
C LEU A 302 7.75 -3.94 22.04
N PRO A 303 8.29 -2.72 22.16
CA PRO A 303 9.21 -2.19 21.15
C PRO A 303 10.31 -3.23 20.87
N GLU A 304 10.40 -3.71 19.63
CA GLU A 304 11.29 -4.83 19.27
C GLU A 304 12.70 -4.34 18.88
N ALA A 305 12.86 -3.06 18.58
CA ALA A 305 14.12 -2.47 18.11
C ALA A 305 14.53 -1.26 18.96
N GLU A 306 15.72 -1.33 19.55
CA GLU A 306 16.41 -0.20 20.16
C GLU A 306 17.38 0.39 19.13
N ILE A 307 17.20 1.66 18.76
CA ILE A 307 17.94 2.30 17.66
C ILE A 307 18.51 3.65 18.12
N ASP A 308 19.80 3.85 17.83
CA ASP A 308 20.46 5.16 17.86
C ASP A 308 20.42 5.77 16.45
N TYR A 309 19.77 6.92 16.27
CA TYR A 309 19.68 7.56 14.96
C TYR A 309 21.05 7.89 14.39
N SER A 310 22.01 8.29 15.23
CA SER A 310 23.36 8.64 14.78
C SER A 310 24.07 7.46 14.09
N SER A 311 23.73 6.22 14.46
CA SER A 311 24.30 5.01 13.87
C SER A 311 23.77 4.68 12.47
N ILE A 312 22.56 5.15 12.14
CA ILE A 312 21.90 4.88 10.84
C ILE A 312 21.81 6.11 9.95
N ARG A 313 22.09 7.30 10.49
CA ARG A 313 21.84 8.60 9.86
C ARG A 313 22.42 8.71 8.46
N ASP A 314 23.71 8.41 8.30
CA ASP A 314 24.41 8.59 7.01
C ASP A 314 23.73 7.78 5.89
N ARG A 315 23.37 6.52 6.16
CA ARG A 315 22.63 5.69 5.19
C ARG A 315 21.18 6.11 5.05
N PHE A 316 20.53 6.50 6.14
CA PHE A 316 19.14 6.95 6.10
C PHE A 316 18.98 8.21 5.23
N GLU A 317 19.92 9.16 5.34
CA GLU A 317 19.92 10.40 4.56
C GLU A 317 20.29 10.17 3.08
N GLN A 318 21.07 9.13 2.76
CA GLN A 318 21.34 8.71 1.37
C GLN A 318 20.09 8.17 0.67
N LEU A 319 19.18 7.52 1.39
CA LEU A 319 17.90 7.08 0.84
C LEU A 319 17.08 8.31 0.43
N GLN A 320 16.79 8.44 -0.87
CA GLN A 320 16.03 9.55 -1.46
C GLN A 320 14.81 9.95 -0.61
N SER A 321 14.55 11.25 -0.53
CA SER A 321 13.27 11.77 -0.05
C SER A 321 12.18 11.44 -1.08
N PHE A 322 11.29 10.51 -0.74
CA PHE A 322 10.08 10.29 -1.51
C PHE A 322 9.15 11.46 -1.21
N GLY A 323 9.00 12.44 -2.11
CA GLY A 323 7.93 13.45 -2.07
C GLY A 323 6.69 12.95 -2.82
N SER A 324 5.50 13.48 -2.52
CA SER A 324 4.25 13.10 -3.20
C SER A 324 4.35 13.24 -4.73
N GLY A 325 4.96 14.32 -5.22
CA GLY A 325 5.21 14.55 -6.65
C GLY A 325 6.27 13.63 -7.29
N THR A 326 7.06 12.91 -6.49
CA THR A 326 8.11 11.98 -6.97
C THR A 326 7.74 10.50 -6.78
N ALA A 327 6.61 10.21 -6.13
CA ALA A 327 6.15 8.84 -5.89
C ALA A 327 5.88 8.09 -7.21
N GLY A 328 5.46 8.80 -8.27
CA GLY A 328 5.35 8.26 -9.62
C GLY A 328 6.70 7.96 -10.28
N ASP A 329 7.71 8.78 -10.03
CA ASP A 329 9.04 8.67 -10.66
C ASP A 329 9.90 7.54 -10.10
N ASN A 330 9.61 7.04 -8.89
CA ASN A 330 10.40 5.97 -8.25
C ASN A 330 9.54 4.84 -7.66
N THR A 331 8.45 4.49 -8.36
CA THR A 331 7.53 3.40 -8.00
C THR A 331 8.28 2.07 -7.77
N LEU A 332 9.32 1.83 -8.57
CA LEU A 332 10.16 0.63 -8.49
C LEU A 332 10.89 0.50 -7.14
N LEU A 333 11.60 1.55 -6.72
CA LEU A 333 12.33 1.54 -5.44
C LEU A 333 11.35 1.51 -4.25
N HIS A 334 10.21 2.19 -4.38
CA HIS A 334 9.15 2.11 -3.39
C HIS A 334 8.68 0.66 -3.19
N ASN A 335 8.22 -0.01 -4.24
CA ASN A 335 7.78 -1.41 -4.17
C ASN A 335 8.86 -2.34 -3.60
N ALA A 336 10.11 -2.15 -4.05
CA ALA A 336 11.26 -2.89 -3.55
C ALA A 336 11.47 -2.73 -2.04
N LEU A 337 11.38 -1.51 -1.51
CA LEU A 337 11.50 -1.27 -0.07
C LEU A 337 10.35 -1.91 0.72
N ILE A 338 9.14 -1.92 0.18
CA ILE A 338 7.97 -2.56 0.81
C ILE A 338 8.14 -4.09 0.86
N GLU A 339 8.56 -4.73 -0.23
CA GLU A 339 8.82 -6.17 -0.25
C GLU A 339 10.04 -6.51 0.64
N TYR A 340 11.07 -5.67 0.66
CA TYR A 340 12.22 -5.83 1.56
C TYR A 340 11.79 -5.82 3.03
N GLN A 341 10.93 -4.86 3.41
CA GLN A 341 10.33 -4.77 4.73
C GLN A 341 9.56 -6.05 5.11
N GLU A 342 8.70 -6.53 4.21
CA GLU A 342 7.95 -7.78 4.40
C GLU A 342 8.87 -9.00 4.53
N GLY A 343 10.03 -8.99 3.86
CA GLY A 343 11.07 -9.99 4.02
C GLY A 343 11.63 -10.02 5.44
N LEU A 344 12.04 -8.85 5.94
CA LEU A 344 12.60 -8.67 7.27
C LEU A 344 11.63 -9.05 8.40
N THR A 345 10.35 -8.69 8.28
CA THR A 345 9.34 -8.97 9.32
C THR A 345 8.76 -10.40 9.27
N SER A 346 9.19 -11.24 8.32
CA SER A 346 8.57 -12.55 8.10
C SER A 346 8.95 -13.59 9.17
N THR A 347 7.95 -14.29 9.70
CA THR A 347 8.13 -15.42 10.61
C THR A 347 8.46 -16.75 9.92
N SER A 348 8.64 -16.76 8.59
CA SER A 348 9.00 -17.96 7.82
C SER A 348 10.17 -17.68 6.87
N TYR A 349 11.17 -18.56 6.87
CA TYR A 349 12.31 -18.51 5.95
C TYR A 349 11.86 -18.48 4.49
N ASN A 350 10.85 -19.29 4.14
CA ASN A 350 10.32 -19.32 2.79
C ASN A 350 9.72 -17.96 2.40
N ARG A 351 8.85 -17.39 3.25
CA ARG A 351 8.19 -16.12 2.95
C ARG A 351 9.19 -14.97 2.88
N SER A 352 10.16 -14.96 3.79
CA SER A 352 11.26 -13.99 3.81
C SER A 352 12.07 -14.04 2.52
N PHE A 353 12.54 -15.24 2.14
CA PHE A 353 13.26 -15.46 0.90
C PHE A 353 12.48 -14.99 -0.33
N PHE A 354 11.18 -15.33 -0.44
CA PHE A 354 10.38 -14.91 -1.59
C PHE A 354 10.18 -13.40 -1.65
N ASN A 355 10.04 -12.75 -0.51
CA ASN A 355 9.94 -11.29 -0.44
C ASN A 355 11.26 -10.63 -0.89
N PHE A 356 12.42 -11.09 -0.40
CA PHE A 356 13.72 -10.61 -0.91
C PHE A 356 13.93 -10.93 -2.39
N TRP A 357 13.50 -12.11 -2.84
CA TRP A 357 13.58 -12.48 -4.25
C TRP A 357 12.73 -11.56 -5.14
N ARG A 358 11.56 -11.11 -4.68
CA ARG A 358 10.76 -10.10 -5.41
C ARG A 358 11.49 -8.79 -5.55
N VAL A 359 12.20 -8.33 -4.51
CA VAL A 359 13.07 -7.14 -4.61
C VAL A 359 14.10 -7.33 -5.71
N VAL A 360 14.74 -8.50 -5.77
CA VAL A 360 15.73 -8.83 -6.80
C VAL A 360 15.08 -8.87 -8.19
N GLU A 361 13.91 -9.48 -8.37
CA GLU A 361 13.18 -9.50 -9.64
C GLU A 361 12.78 -8.08 -10.10
N GLU A 362 12.25 -7.27 -9.19
CA GLU A 362 11.80 -5.90 -9.46
C GLU A 362 12.98 -5.01 -9.89
N LEU A 363 14.01 -4.92 -9.04
CA LEU A 363 15.14 -4.00 -9.24
C LEU A 363 16.08 -4.44 -10.36
N THR A 364 16.13 -5.72 -10.72
CA THR A 364 16.92 -6.15 -11.90
C THR A 364 16.26 -5.78 -13.22
N MET A 365 14.98 -5.39 -13.22
CA MET A 365 14.24 -4.97 -14.42
C MET A 365 14.26 -6.02 -15.54
N VAL A 366 14.24 -7.29 -15.14
CA VAL A 366 14.12 -8.43 -16.05
C VAL A 366 12.63 -8.68 -16.25
N GLY A 367 12.17 -8.61 -17.50
CA GLY A 367 10.77 -8.97 -17.81
C GLY A 367 10.49 -10.45 -17.50
N ARG A 368 9.26 -10.90 -17.74
CA ARG A 368 8.79 -12.25 -17.35
C ARG A 368 9.57 -13.45 -17.97
N GLU A 369 10.46 -13.22 -18.93
CA GLU A 369 11.08 -14.27 -19.75
C GLU A 369 12.60 -14.47 -19.54
N GLY A 370 13.32 -13.55 -18.86
CA GLY A 370 14.79 -13.52 -18.79
C GLY A 370 15.42 -14.05 -17.49
N LYS A 371 14.91 -15.14 -16.92
CA LYS A 371 15.16 -15.56 -15.51
C LYS A 371 16.64 -15.73 -15.07
N GLN A 372 17.53 -16.25 -15.91
CA GLN A 372 18.97 -16.32 -15.61
C GLN A 372 19.61 -14.91 -15.54
N GLU A 373 19.07 -13.97 -16.32
CA GLU A 373 19.55 -12.58 -16.32
C GLU A 373 19.30 -11.88 -14.98
N VAL A 374 18.36 -12.35 -14.15
CA VAL A 374 18.11 -11.78 -12.81
C VAL A 374 19.36 -11.96 -11.95
N ILE A 375 19.90 -13.19 -11.90
CA ILE A 375 21.10 -13.49 -11.12
C ILE A 375 22.30 -12.74 -11.68
N ASP A 376 22.50 -12.77 -13.00
CA ASP A 376 23.64 -12.09 -13.62
C ASP A 376 23.63 -10.58 -13.32
N ARG A 377 22.46 -9.95 -13.37
CA ARG A 377 22.29 -8.52 -13.08
C ARG A 377 22.45 -8.20 -11.59
N ALA A 378 21.99 -9.08 -10.71
CA ALA A 378 22.19 -8.93 -9.27
C ALA A 378 23.68 -9.08 -8.89
N LEU A 379 24.40 -10.01 -9.53
CA LEU A 379 25.86 -10.17 -9.35
C LEU A 379 26.65 -9.02 -9.97
N PHE A 380 26.17 -8.43 -11.07
CA PHE A 380 26.69 -7.17 -11.58
C PHE A 380 26.55 -6.06 -10.54
N ALA A 381 25.36 -5.86 -9.97
CA ALA A 381 25.11 -4.86 -8.94
C ALA A 381 26.01 -5.07 -7.72
N LEU A 382 26.13 -6.32 -7.24
CA LEU A 382 27.05 -6.70 -6.18
C LEU A 382 28.48 -6.26 -6.49
N GLY A 383 28.98 -6.51 -7.69
CA GLY A 383 30.33 -6.10 -8.08
C GLY A 383 30.52 -4.59 -8.20
N VAL A 384 29.51 -3.84 -8.64
CA VAL A 384 29.56 -2.37 -8.68
C VAL A 384 29.67 -1.81 -7.26
N VAL A 385 28.71 -2.18 -6.40
CA VAL A 385 28.59 -1.64 -5.02
C VAL A 385 29.80 -2.03 -4.16
N THR A 386 30.32 -3.24 -4.31
CA THR A 386 31.50 -3.72 -3.55
C THR A 386 32.82 -3.43 -4.24
N SER A 387 32.80 -2.82 -5.44
CA SER A 387 33.99 -2.69 -6.29
C SER A 387 34.71 -4.02 -6.56
N GLY A 388 33.95 -5.12 -6.59
CA GLY A 388 34.42 -6.50 -6.78
C GLY A 388 34.94 -7.19 -5.52
N ASP A 389 34.89 -6.54 -4.35
CA ASP A 389 35.36 -7.10 -3.07
C ASP A 389 34.22 -7.78 -2.30
N TYR A 390 33.84 -8.98 -2.74
CA TYR A 390 32.81 -9.79 -2.09
C TYR A 390 33.19 -11.27 -2.00
N ASP A 391 32.56 -12.00 -1.08
CA ASP A 391 32.80 -13.43 -0.89
C ASP A 391 32.28 -14.24 -2.10
N PRO A 392 33.13 -15.00 -2.82
CA PRO A 392 32.71 -15.82 -3.96
C PRO A 392 31.60 -16.82 -3.64
N ILE A 393 31.41 -17.20 -2.38
CA ILE A 393 30.32 -18.10 -1.96
C ILE A 393 28.94 -17.50 -2.27
N ILE A 394 28.81 -16.17 -2.24
CA ILE A 394 27.58 -15.46 -2.58
C ILE A 394 27.21 -15.75 -4.04
N GLY A 395 28.19 -15.72 -4.95
CA GLY A 395 27.99 -16.05 -6.36
C GLY A 395 27.51 -17.49 -6.56
N ARG A 396 28.14 -18.44 -5.86
CA ARG A 396 27.74 -19.85 -5.91
C ARG A 396 26.30 -20.06 -5.41
N ILE A 397 25.96 -19.51 -4.25
CA ILE A 397 24.62 -19.65 -3.67
C ILE A 397 23.58 -18.91 -4.52
N ALA A 398 23.91 -17.77 -5.14
CA ALA A 398 23.01 -17.06 -6.04
C ALA A 398 22.57 -17.90 -7.24
N GLU A 399 23.47 -18.75 -7.78
CA GLU A 399 23.12 -19.71 -8.83
C GLU A 399 22.16 -20.81 -8.32
N GLU A 400 22.30 -21.21 -7.05
CA GLU A 400 21.42 -22.19 -6.39
C GLU A 400 20.03 -21.59 -6.09
N ILE A 401 19.94 -20.31 -5.71
CA ILE A 401 18.69 -19.59 -5.41
C ILE A 401 17.68 -19.68 -6.55
N TRP A 402 18.15 -19.58 -7.79
CA TRP A 402 17.28 -19.71 -8.96
C TRP A 402 16.64 -21.11 -9.01
N THR A 403 17.44 -22.16 -8.82
CA THR A 403 16.96 -23.55 -8.78
C THR A 403 15.95 -23.70 -7.65
N VAL A 404 16.24 -23.12 -6.48
CA VAL A 404 15.37 -23.19 -5.31
C VAL A 404 14.00 -22.57 -5.54
N ARG A 405 13.98 -21.38 -6.16
CA ARG A 405 12.75 -20.70 -6.55
C ARG A 405 11.97 -21.49 -7.60
N ASN A 406 12.66 -22.05 -8.59
CA ASN A 406 12.02 -22.79 -9.69
C ASN A 406 11.39 -24.09 -9.19
N ASP A 407 12.12 -24.83 -8.38
CA ASP A 407 11.66 -26.13 -7.87
C ASP A 407 10.48 -25.95 -6.91
N TRP A 408 10.47 -24.90 -6.09
CA TRP A 408 9.29 -24.60 -5.25
C TRP A 408 8.02 -24.28 -6.06
N VAL A 409 8.14 -23.59 -7.21
CA VAL A 409 6.98 -23.23 -8.05
C VAL A 409 6.43 -24.43 -8.84
N HIS A 410 7.28 -25.39 -9.18
CA HIS A 410 6.94 -26.48 -10.10
C HIS A 410 6.91 -27.87 -9.46
N ASP A 411 7.49 -28.06 -8.28
CA ASP A 411 7.52 -29.32 -7.53
C ASP A 411 6.99 -29.12 -6.10
N PRO A 412 5.71 -29.48 -5.84
CA PRO A 412 5.09 -29.32 -4.52
C PRO A 412 5.67 -30.24 -3.43
N GLY A 413 6.70 -31.05 -3.73
CA GLY A 413 7.40 -31.92 -2.77
C GLY A 413 8.77 -31.42 -2.31
N TRP A 414 9.23 -30.25 -2.76
CA TRP A 414 10.62 -29.84 -2.57
C TRP A 414 10.93 -29.27 -1.17
N ASP A 415 12.12 -29.60 -0.69
CA ASP A 415 12.61 -29.28 0.66
C ASP A 415 12.82 -27.77 0.86
N ARG A 416 12.65 -27.35 2.12
CA ARG A 416 12.64 -25.96 2.62
C ARG A 416 13.74 -25.08 2.04
N VAL A 417 13.43 -23.80 1.84
CA VAL A 417 14.44 -22.76 1.65
C VAL A 417 15.41 -22.80 2.84
N ALA A 418 16.69 -23.05 2.56
CA ALA A 418 17.74 -23.00 3.56
C ALA A 418 18.03 -21.55 3.97
N GLU A 419 18.51 -21.37 5.20
CA GLU A 419 18.91 -20.07 5.75
C GLU A 419 19.91 -19.34 4.83
N ASP A 420 20.90 -20.06 4.29
CA ASP A 420 21.88 -19.49 3.36
C ASP A 420 21.24 -18.90 2.09
N HIS A 421 20.15 -19.50 1.59
CA HIS A 421 19.43 -18.98 0.42
C HIS A 421 18.73 -17.66 0.74
N GLU A 422 18.09 -17.58 1.90
CA GLU A 422 17.42 -16.37 2.38
C GLU A 422 18.42 -15.24 2.62
N VAL A 423 19.53 -15.54 3.30
CA VAL A 423 20.60 -14.56 3.58
C VAL A 423 21.21 -14.03 2.29
N VAL A 424 21.47 -14.89 1.30
CA VAL A 424 22.00 -14.45 0.01
C VAL A 424 20.96 -13.68 -0.79
N ALA A 425 19.67 -14.07 -0.77
CA ALA A 425 18.61 -13.29 -1.40
C ALA A 425 18.51 -11.87 -0.78
N LYS A 426 18.60 -11.75 0.55
CA LYS A 426 18.67 -10.47 1.24
C LYS A 426 19.90 -9.65 0.80
N ARG A 427 21.08 -10.26 0.74
CA ARG A 427 22.31 -9.57 0.28
C ARG A 427 22.18 -9.02 -1.14
N LEU A 428 21.58 -9.80 -2.03
CA LEU A 428 21.32 -9.36 -3.41
C LEU A 428 20.30 -8.22 -3.44
N ALA A 429 19.28 -8.26 -2.57
CA ALA A 429 18.32 -7.17 -2.41
C ALA A 429 19.00 -5.89 -1.88
N ASP A 430 19.81 -5.99 -0.83
CA ASP A 430 20.58 -4.87 -0.24
C ASP A 430 21.41 -4.16 -1.32
N VAL A 431 22.20 -4.89 -2.11
CA VAL A 431 23.07 -4.28 -3.15
C VAL A 431 22.30 -3.71 -4.33
N LEU A 432 21.14 -4.27 -4.66
CA LEU A 432 20.30 -3.72 -5.71
C LEU A 432 19.63 -2.43 -5.25
N ILE A 433 19.14 -2.38 -4.01
CA ILE A 433 18.61 -1.16 -3.39
C ILE A 433 19.71 -0.09 -3.37
N GLU A 434 20.91 -0.44 -2.89
CA GLU A 434 22.07 0.47 -2.86
C GLU A 434 22.43 1.00 -4.24
N LEU A 435 22.51 0.13 -5.25
CA LEU A 435 22.80 0.55 -6.62
C LEU A 435 21.76 1.54 -7.15
N HIS A 436 20.47 1.33 -6.83
CA HIS A 436 19.41 2.23 -7.24
C HIS A 436 19.51 3.60 -6.57
N ILE A 437 19.93 3.63 -5.31
CA ILE A 437 20.09 4.86 -4.53
C ILE A 437 21.33 5.63 -4.94
N THR A 438 22.46 4.96 -5.12
CA THR A 438 23.77 5.60 -5.28
C THR A 438 24.10 5.89 -6.75
N GLU A 439 23.78 4.98 -7.66
CA GLU A 439 24.24 5.04 -9.05
C GLU A 439 23.12 5.33 -10.06
N PHE A 440 21.87 4.99 -9.73
CA PHE A 440 20.73 5.17 -10.64
C PHE A 440 19.80 6.31 -10.26
N GLN A 441 20.13 7.08 -9.23
CA GLN A 441 19.34 8.23 -8.83
C GLN A 441 19.17 9.21 -10.00
N GLY A 442 17.92 9.57 -10.29
CA GLY A 442 17.57 10.48 -11.38
C GLY A 442 17.61 9.89 -12.79
N LEU A 443 17.93 8.61 -12.94
CA LEU A 443 17.83 7.91 -14.23
C LEU A 443 16.41 7.41 -14.48
N SER A 444 15.98 7.45 -15.74
CA SER A 444 14.71 6.82 -16.14
C SER A 444 14.80 5.30 -16.10
N GLU A 445 13.67 4.62 -15.87
CA GLU A 445 13.59 3.15 -15.91
C GLU A 445 14.18 2.54 -17.20
N ARG A 446 14.06 3.25 -18.33
CA ARG A 446 14.62 2.83 -19.62
C ARG A 446 16.14 2.84 -19.59
N GLU A 447 16.75 3.84 -18.96
CA GLU A 447 18.20 3.95 -18.79
C GLU A 447 18.71 2.88 -17.83
N ILE A 448 18.06 2.72 -16.69
CA ILE A 448 18.37 1.66 -15.70
C ILE A 448 18.36 0.29 -16.37
N ARG A 449 17.27 -0.05 -17.07
CA ARG A 449 17.13 -1.32 -17.80
C ARG A 449 18.24 -1.53 -18.82
N ARG A 450 18.66 -0.47 -19.51
CA ARG A 450 19.74 -0.53 -20.50
C ARG A 450 21.09 -0.79 -19.84
N ILE A 451 21.40 -0.08 -18.76
CA ILE A 451 22.65 -0.23 -17.99
C ILE A 451 22.75 -1.66 -17.45
N MET A 452 21.71 -2.12 -16.74
CA MET A 452 21.66 -3.47 -16.18
C MET A 452 21.80 -4.55 -17.25
N LYS A 453 21.13 -4.39 -18.40
CA LYS A 453 21.27 -5.33 -19.52
C LYS A 453 22.67 -5.35 -20.13
N TRP A 454 23.36 -4.21 -20.16
CA TRP A 454 24.68 -4.11 -20.78
C TRP A 454 25.81 -4.54 -19.86
N GLY A 455 25.67 -4.34 -18.55
CA GLY A 455 26.64 -4.74 -17.53
C GLY A 455 26.94 -6.24 -17.53
N VAL A 456 25.99 -7.06 -18.00
CA VAL A 456 26.10 -8.52 -18.06
C VAL A 456 26.55 -9.10 -19.41
N GLN A 457 26.78 -8.27 -20.44
CA GLN A 457 27.06 -8.77 -21.80
C GLN A 457 28.51 -9.23 -22.04
N SER A 458 29.47 -8.57 -21.38
CA SER A 458 30.90 -8.87 -21.52
C SER A 458 31.70 -8.11 -20.47
N GLU A 459 32.85 -8.65 -20.05
CA GLU A 459 33.74 -8.00 -19.09
C GLU A 459 34.16 -6.58 -19.52
N THR A 460 34.41 -6.36 -20.81
CA THR A 460 34.75 -5.03 -21.34
C THR A 460 33.63 -4.02 -21.11
N LYS A 461 32.38 -4.37 -21.46
CA LYS A 461 31.21 -3.50 -21.25
C LYS A 461 30.91 -3.27 -19.77
N ARG A 462 31.13 -4.28 -18.95
CA ARG A 462 31.02 -4.18 -17.49
C ARG A 462 31.97 -3.10 -16.96
N MET A 463 33.26 -3.20 -17.30
CA MET A 463 34.27 -2.22 -16.89
C MET A 463 33.97 -0.81 -17.44
N GLU A 464 33.47 -0.69 -18.68
CA GLU A 464 33.06 0.60 -19.26
C GLU A 464 31.94 1.25 -18.44
N ILE A 465 30.93 0.47 -18.05
CA ILE A 465 29.80 0.96 -17.24
C ILE A 465 30.25 1.30 -15.82
N GLU A 466 31.00 0.41 -15.17
CA GLU A 466 31.55 0.67 -13.83
C GLU A 466 32.41 1.95 -13.80
N THR A 467 33.21 2.18 -14.85
CA THR A 467 33.99 3.41 -15.00
C THR A 467 33.09 4.63 -15.21
N GLY A 468 32.05 4.50 -16.03
CA GLY A 468 31.07 5.55 -16.28
C GLY A 468 30.32 5.97 -15.02
N LEU A 469 29.80 5.00 -14.26
CA LEU A 469 29.10 5.20 -12.99
C LEU A 469 29.99 5.92 -11.96
N ARG A 470 31.21 5.42 -11.74
CA ARG A 470 32.20 6.08 -10.85
C ARG A 470 32.54 7.51 -11.28
N THR A 471 32.58 7.78 -12.59
CA THR A 471 32.88 9.13 -13.10
C THR A 471 31.73 10.10 -12.81
N VAL A 472 30.48 9.63 -12.95
CA VAL A 472 29.28 10.44 -12.64
C VAL A 472 29.18 10.70 -11.14
N SER A 473 29.33 9.66 -10.32
CA SER A 473 29.30 9.75 -8.85
C SER A 473 30.33 10.75 -8.29
N ASN A 474 31.54 10.80 -8.86
CA ASN A 474 32.57 11.77 -8.49
C ASN A 474 32.26 13.21 -8.92
N LEU A 475 31.41 13.42 -9.93
CA LEU A 475 31.04 14.76 -10.41
C LEU A 475 29.85 15.36 -9.65
N THR A 476 29.08 14.53 -8.95
CA THR A 476 27.90 14.93 -8.17
C THR A 476 28.16 15.04 -6.67
N SER A 477 29.37 14.69 -6.23
CA SER A 477 29.80 14.68 -4.82
C SER A 477 30.56 15.96 -4.39
N ASP A 478 30.72 16.94 -5.29
CA ASP A 478 31.23 18.31 -5.05
C ASP A 478 30.06 19.31 -5.02
#